data_AF-A0A7S0ZVX8-F1
#
_entry.id   AF-A0A7S0ZVX8-F1
#
_cell.length_a   1.000
_cell.length_b   1.000
_cell.length_c   1.000
_cell.angle_alpha   90.00
_cell.angle_beta   90.00
_cell.angle_gamma   90.00
#
_symmetry.space_group_name_H-M   'P 1'
#
loop_
_entity.id
_entity.type
_entity.pdbx_description
1 polymer ?
#
loop_
_entity_poly.entity_id
_entity_poly.type
_entity_poly.pdbx_seq_one_letter_code
_entity_poly.pdbx_strand_id
1 'polypeptide(L)'
;PILLHSFCQFDCVVRGAFRWYQLSSDGRLRVDMVFRVACFLATLSGTCATDVQYSPSLHQEAMSIAYSTVRDEARGELKRFVLQYAQSAIDKDTAGSCKFVGCWSMRGPTQCLLGVCVCKEGFRATLDDQSCVPIREDRDVESHLSVSGAEKQFRFMMMAGAVEPDVMSCPGSQEEMGGQTYEDAIGIRVYNISLCRIAIQAYHASPLPLVSLDMLDDIPEHNGYTGYDNYPLQLYSLMTLGQWRTQVIMIMAKEFFYSVSLPDASEGARRVGILFHTLSDSFSASHVIRRGFLSDMETSSQLCEAMVVFNPISMDVVNWLRHVSADASRDIYWRCAAFYGAEIVRLWSQARLGQVRTVEVINDLLDHFTQDILCRALSIDGDLGKPAGGASSYYSSDSVPWSPHSRPILPRGVASERDADRIIQGWRLGLEAYRSTTSSPARVPSTLRVLARDVDVCATPEVNHVSEADLQFASQGRVTPDYWVDWSSSVV
;
A
#
# COMPACT_ATOMS: atom_id res chain seq x y z
N PRO A 1 -46.48 43.53 6.33
CA PRO A 1 -47.60 42.63 5.92
C PRO A 1 -47.57 42.40 4.39
N ILE A 2 -47.29 41.24 3.80
CA ILE A 2 -47.41 39.84 4.22
C ILE A 2 -46.51 39.00 3.27
N LEU A 3 -45.58 38.26 3.89
CA LEU A 3 -45.11 36.90 3.60
C LEU A 3 -44.34 36.55 2.29
N LEU A 4 -43.02 36.68 2.40
CA LEU A 4 -42.02 35.77 1.79
C LEU A 4 -41.87 34.54 2.71
N HIS A 5 -42.39 33.38 2.28
CA HIS A 5 -42.02 32.08 2.82
C HIS A 5 -41.91 31.07 1.67
N SER A 6 -40.70 30.62 1.40
CA SER A 6 -40.43 29.27 0.88
C SER A 6 -39.03 28.90 1.32
N PHE A 7 -38.99 28.03 2.32
CA PHE A 7 -37.82 27.42 2.93
C PHE A 7 -37.07 26.58 1.87
N CYS A 8 -35.79 26.86 1.65
CA CYS A 8 -34.82 25.82 1.28
C CYS A 8 -34.14 25.37 2.57
N GLN A 9 -34.75 24.40 3.24
CA GLN A 9 -34.15 23.69 4.35
C GLN A 9 -33.64 22.35 3.79
N PHE A 10 -32.36 22.31 3.40
CA PHE A 10 -31.66 21.05 3.20
C PHE A 10 -30.95 20.71 4.53
N ASP A 11 -31.69 20.04 5.41
CA ASP A 11 -31.09 19.27 6.50
C ASP A 11 -30.41 18.04 5.88
N CYS A 12 -29.10 18.11 5.67
CA CYS A 12 -28.27 16.93 5.44
C CYS A 12 -28.06 16.19 6.78
N VAL A 13 -29.05 15.39 7.16
CA VAL A 13 -28.92 14.37 8.21
C VAL A 13 -29.35 13.03 7.63
N VAL A 14 -28.39 12.19 7.21
CA VAL A 14 -28.55 10.72 7.13
C VAL A 14 -27.18 10.08 7.36
N ARG A 15 -26.77 9.89 8.63
CA ARG A 15 -26.71 8.58 9.31
C ARG A 15 -27.46 7.43 8.61
N GLY A 16 -26.71 6.41 8.17
CA GLY A 16 -27.20 5.06 7.92
C GLY A 16 -27.38 4.71 6.44
N ALA A 17 -26.60 3.75 5.96
CA ALA A 17 -26.80 3.12 4.66
C ALA A 17 -28.14 2.37 4.63
N PHE A 18 -29.18 2.96 4.03
CA PHE A 18 -30.37 2.22 3.64
C PHE A 18 -30.21 1.75 2.19
N ARG A 19 -30.15 0.43 1.98
CA ARG A 19 -30.34 -0.18 0.67
C ARG A 19 -31.85 -0.23 0.38
N TRP A 20 -32.29 0.52 -0.62
CA TRP A 20 -33.62 0.35 -1.20
C TRP A 20 -33.54 -0.71 -2.30
N TYR A 21 -34.25 -1.82 -2.12
CA TYR A 21 -34.49 -2.79 -3.17
C TYR A 21 -35.86 -2.51 -3.76
N GLN A 22 -35.93 -2.18 -5.05
CA GLN A 22 -37.20 -2.15 -5.76
C GLN A 22 -37.32 -3.45 -6.55
N LEU A 23 -38.31 -4.27 -6.19
CA LEU A 23 -38.69 -5.42 -7.00
C LEU A 23 -39.31 -4.91 -8.29
N SER A 24 -38.65 -5.23 -9.41
CA SER A 24 -39.26 -5.12 -10.73
C SER A 24 -40.49 -6.02 -10.81
N SER A 25 -41.48 -5.65 -11.62
CA SER A 25 -42.69 -6.44 -11.85
C SER A 25 -42.43 -7.83 -12.46
N ASP A 26 -41.22 -8.08 -12.96
CA ASP A 26 -40.73 -9.37 -13.45
C ASP A 26 -39.95 -10.20 -12.40
N GLY A 27 -39.88 -9.75 -11.15
CA GLY A 27 -39.20 -10.46 -10.06
C GLY A 27 -37.68 -10.29 -10.00
N ARG A 28 -37.08 -9.43 -10.84
CA ARG A 28 -35.62 -9.19 -10.82
C ARG A 28 -35.26 -8.02 -9.90
N LEU A 29 -34.19 -8.21 -9.12
CA LEU A 29 -33.60 -7.18 -8.27
C LEU A 29 -32.83 -6.18 -9.15
N ARG A 30 -33.24 -4.91 -9.18
CA ARG A 30 -32.44 -3.84 -9.81
C ARG A 30 -31.91 -2.89 -8.73
N VAL A 31 -30.63 -2.57 -8.81
CA VAL A 31 -29.97 -1.54 -7.98
C VAL A 31 -30.07 -0.23 -8.73
N ASP A 32 -30.75 0.76 -8.15
CA ASP A 32 -31.02 2.02 -8.84
C ASP A 32 -29.80 2.96 -8.84
N MET A 33 -29.48 3.53 -10.01
CA MET A 33 -28.20 4.18 -10.34
C MET A 33 -28.22 5.70 -10.11
N VAL A 34 -29.39 6.26 -9.79
CA VAL A 34 -29.66 7.71 -9.70
C VAL A 34 -28.79 8.42 -8.67
N PHE A 35 -28.34 7.72 -7.62
CA PHE A 35 -27.50 8.30 -6.56
C PHE A 35 -26.09 8.70 -7.05
N ARG A 36 -25.56 8.06 -8.10
CA ARG A 36 -24.20 8.36 -8.60
C ARG A 36 -24.15 9.65 -9.41
N VAL A 37 -25.21 9.99 -10.13
CA VAL A 37 -25.27 11.22 -10.95
C VAL A 37 -25.40 12.46 -10.06
N ALA A 38 -26.15 12.38 -8.96
CA ALA A 38 -26.28 13.49 -8.01
C ALA A 38 -24.96 13.79 -7.27
N CYS A 39 -24.23 12.75 -6.81
CA CYS A 39 -22.88 12.95 -6.26
C CYS A 39 -21.90 13.50 -7.30
N PHE A 40 -21.93 12.99 -8.54
CA PHE A 40 -21.07 13.47 -9.61
C PHE A 40 -21.33 14.96 -9.95
N LEU A 41 -22.60 15.37 -10.04
CA LEU A 41 -22.97 16.78 -10.26
C LEU A 41 -22.65 17.69 -9.06
N ALA A 42 -22.77 17.19 -7.83
CA ALA A 42 -22.40 17.93 -6.61
C ALA A 42 -20.87 18.09 -6.45
N THR A 43 -20.08 17.19 -7.06
CA THR A 43 -18.62 17.30 -7.12
C THR A 43 -18.19 18.35 -8.15
N LEU A 44 -18.91 18.42 -9.29
CA LEU A 44 -18.68 19.41 -10.35
C LEU A 44 -19.05 20.85 -9.93
N SER A 45 -19.97 21.05 -8.98
CA SER A 45 -20.39 22.39 -8.54
C SER A 45 -19.49 23.01 -7.46
N GLY A 46 -18.49 22.30 -6.94
CA GLY A 46 -17.58 22.80 -5.90
C GLY A 46 -18.24 23.11 -4.56
N THR A 47 -19.53 22.81 -4.39
CA THR A 47 -20.34 23.15 -3.20
C THR A 47 -20.38 22.05 -2.15
N CYS A 48 -19.81 20.88 -2.43
CA CYS A 48 -19.69 19.80 -1.46
C CYS A 48 -18.22 19.48 -1.25
N ALA A 49 -17.65 19.98 -0.14
CA ALA A 49 -16.61 19.24 0.54
C ALA A 49 -17.29 17.98 1.09
N THR A 50 -17.41 16.94 0.25
CA THR A 50 -17.73 15.62 0.78
C THR A 50 -16.53 15.23 1.61
N ASP A 51 -16.66 15.41 2.92
CA ASP A 51 -15.92 14.66 3.90
C ASP A 51 -16.34 13.20 3.67
N VAL A 52 -15.73 12.57 2.66
CA VAL A 52 -15.80 11.13 2.45
C VAL A 52 -15.17 10.59 3.71
N GLN A 53 -16.03 10.25 4.66
CA GLN A 53 -15.65 9.62 5.91
C GLN A 53 -14.71 8.49 5.51
N TYR A 54 -13.42 8.64 5.84
CA TYR A 54 -12.39 7.68 5.53
C TYR A 54 -12.82 6.35 6.16
N SER A 55 -13.52 5.53 5.38
CA SER A 55 -13.72 4.13 5.67
C SER A 55 -12.32 3.59 5.74
N PRO A 56 -11.92 2.88 6.81
CA PRO A 56 -10.65 2.19 6.82
C PRO A 56 -10.48 1.50 5.47
N SER A 57 -9.35 1.72 4.80
CA SER A 57 -9.12 1.11 3.51
C SER A 57 -9.29 -0.40 3.66
N LEU A 58 -9.73 -1.09 2.61
CA LEU A 58 -9.90 -2.54 2.65
C LEU A 58 -8.64 -3.26 3.16
N HIS A 59 -7.46 -2.67 2.89
CA HIS A 59 -6.15 -3.06 3.43
C HIS A 59 -6.11 -3.06 4.96
N GLN A 60 -6.63 -2.02 5.62
CA GLN A 60 -6.70 -1.95 7.08
C GLN A 60 -7.64 -3.01 7.66
N GLU A 61 -8.76 -3.29 6.99
CA GLU A 61 -9.68 -4.36 7.38
C GLU A 61 -9.03 -5.74 7.25
N ALA A 62 -8.36 -6.00 6.13
CA ALA A 62 -7.66 -7.25 5.87
C ALA A 62 -6.53 -7.47 6.87
N MET A 63 -5.75 -6.43 7.17
CA MET A 63 -4.71 -6.46 8.20
C MET A 63 -5.29 -6.73 9.60
N SER A 64 -6.41 -6.08 9.93
CA SER A 64 -7.11 -6.32 11.18
C SER A 64 -7.55 -7.78 11.34
N ILE A 65 -7.97 -8.42 10.24
CA ILE A 65 -8.38 -9.83 10.23
C ILE A 65 -7.15 -10.73 10.33
N ALA A 66 -6.09 -10.44 9.60
CA ALA A 66 -4.82 -11.16 9.71
C ALA A 66 -4.32 -11.17 11.16
N TYR A 67 -4.29 -10.00 11.81
CA TYR A 67 -3.92 -9.86 13.21
C TYR A 67 -4.81 -10.69 14.14
N SER A 68 -6.14 -10.57 13.98
CA SER A 68 -7.10 -11.28 14.83
C SER A 68 -7.00 -12.80 14.65
N THR A 69 -6.71 -13.26 13.43
CA THR A 69 -6.51 -14.69 13.13
C THR A 69 -5.32 -15.24 13.92
N VAL A 70 -4.16 -14.57 13.86
CA VAL A 70 -2.96 -15.00 14.60
C VAL A 70 -3.16 -14.89 16.11
N ARG A 71 -3.92 -13.89 16.58
CA ARG A 71 -4.23 -13.73 18.01
C ARG A 71 -5.04 -14.90 18.56
N ASP A 72 -6.00 -15.39 17.79
CA ASP A 72 -6.93 -16.43 18.20
C ASP A 72 -6.34 -17.86 18.05
N GLU A 73 -5.17 -18.00 17.40
CA GLU A 73 -4.46 -19.27 17.27
C GLU A 73 -3.91 -19.81 18.62
N ALA A 74 -4.11 -21.11 18.86
CA ALA A 74 -3.77 -21.78 20.11
C ALA A 74 -2.27 -21.78 20.49
N ARG A 75 -1.36 -21.50 19.54
CA ARG A 75 0.09 -21.44 19.80
C ARG A 75 0.50 -20.24 20.66
N GLY A 76 -0.35 -19.21 20.73
CA GLY A 76 -0.21 -18.09 21.67
C GLY A 76 1.10 -17.30 21.54
N GLU A 77 1.80 -17.37 20.41
CA GLU A 77 3.06 -16.63 20.19
C GLU A 77 2.81 -15.13 20.16
N LEU A 78 1.87 -14.66 19.34
CA LEU A 78 1.47 -13.26 19.36
C LEU A 78 1.01 -12.84 20.76
N LYS A 79 0.24 -13.68 21.46
CA LYS A 79 -0.19 -13.41 22.84
C LYS A 79 1.01 -13.30 23.80
N ARG A 80 1.99 -14.20 23.72
CA ARG A 80 3.23 -14.16 24.51
C ARG A 80 4.05 -12.92 24.20
N PHE A 81 4.16 -12.56 22.92
CA PHE A 81 4.85 -11.36 22.48
C PHE A 81 4.17 -10.11 23.04
N VAL A 82 2.84 -10.00 22.89
CA VAL A 82 2.05 -8.89 23.43
C VAL A 82 2.18 -8.81 24.95
N LEU A 83 2.18 -9.95 25.66
CA LEU A 83 2.40 -9.99 27.11
C LEU A 83 3.80 -9.47 27.50
N GLN A 84 4.84 -9.94 26.82
CA GLN A 84 6.22 -9.49 27.07
C GLN A 84 6.38 -8.01 26.74
N TYR A 85 5.79 -7.56 25.63
CA TYR A 85 5.81 -6.16 25.25
C TYR A 85 5.06 -5.31 26.26
N ALA A 86 3.84 -5.68 26.65
CA ALA A 86 3.02 -4.94 27.62
C ALA A 86 3.75 -4.66 28.95
N GLN A 87 4.63 -5.57 29.38
CA GLN A 87 5.49 -5.39 30.57
C GLN A 87 6.61 -4.36 30.37
N SER A 88 7.03 -4.11 29.13
CA SER A 88 8.08 -3.18 28.74
C SER A 88 7.56 -1.92 28.03
N ALA A 89 6.29 -1.91 27.66
CA ALA A 89 5.69 -0.94 26.78
C ALA A 89 5.27 0.28 27.56
N ILE A 90 5.51 1.42 26.94
CA ILE A 90 5.12 2.70 27.46
C ILE A 90 3.94 3.20 26.64
N ASP A 91 2.87 3.65 27.31
CA ASP A 91 1.70 4.15 26.60
C ASP A 91 2.05 5.37 25.76
N LYS A 92 1.65 5.36 24.50
CA LYS A 92 1.84 6.46 23.56
C LYS A 92 0.50 7.08 23.13
N ASP A 93 -0.63 6.44 23.41
CA ASP A 93 -1.94 6.97 23.02
C ASP A 93 -2.29 8.16 23.92
N THR A 94 -2.74 9.26 23.31
CA THR A 94 -3.37 10.35 24.06
C THR A 94 -4.87 10.31 23.85
N ALA A 95 -5.64 10.93 24.75
CA ALA A 95 -7.07 11.15 24.58
C ALA A 95 -7.40 12.16 23.44
N GLY A 96 -6.41 12.64 22.70
CA GLY A 96 -6.53 13.65 21.66
C GLY A 96 -6.95 13.11 20.29
N SER A 97 -7.81 13.87 19.61
CA SER A 97 -8.15 13.66 18.21
C SER A 97 -7.54 14.77 17.35
N CYS A 98 -6.98 14.39 16.21
CA CYS A 98 -6.43 15.31 15.21
C CYS A 98 -7.20 15.29 13.89
N LYS A 99 -8.43 14.76 13.90
CA LYS A 99 -9.28 14.64 12.69
C LYS A 99 -9.56 15.97 11.99
N PHE A 100 -9.59 17.08 12.73
CA PHE A 100 -9.98 18.39 12.17
C PHE A 100 -8.89 19.45 12.27
N VAL A 101 -8.16 19.49 13.39
CA VAL A 101 -7.28 20.62 13.73
C VAL A 101 -5.97 20.15 14.34
N GLY A 102 -5.28 19.21 13.67
CA GLY A 102 -3.98 18.69 14.10
C GLY A 102 -3.95 18.19 15.56
N CYS A 103 -2.77 17.87 16.07
CA CYS A 103 -2.63 17.62 17.50
C CYS A 103 -2.42 18.95 18.24
N TRP A 104 -3.18 19.15 19.32
CA TRP A 104 -3.08 20.36 20.12
C TRP A 104 -1.70 20.46 20.76
N SER A 105 -1.03 21.59 20.61
CA SER A 105 0.35 21.79 21.11
C SER A 105 0.51 21.58 22.61
N MET A 106 -0.55 21.82 23.40
CA MET A 106 -0.57 21.53 24.85
C MET A 106 -0.35 20.04 25.20
N ARG A 107 -0.56 19.14 24.24
CA ARG A 107 -0.30 17.70 24.41
C ARG A 107 1.19 17.37 24.33
N GLY A 108 2.06 18.34 24.07
CA GLY A 108 3.48 18.10 23.89
C GLY A 108 3.82 17.44 22.54
N PRO A 109 4.98 16.77 22.43
CA PRO A 109 5.48 16.19 21.19
C PRO A 109 4.63 15.01 20.72
N THR A 110 3.62 15.33 19.92
CA THR A 110 2.65 14.40 19.36
C THR A 110 2.77 14.32 17.84
N GLN A 111 2.31 13.20 17.29
CA GLN A 111 2.06 12.99 15.88
C GLN A 111 0.62 12.55 15.67
N CYS A 112 0.04 12.98 14.55
CA CYS A 112 -1.31 12.61 14.18
C CYS A 112 -1.29 11.32 13.36
N LEU A 113 -1.81 10.23 13.90
CA LEU A 113 -1.94 8.94 13.22
C LEU A 113 -3.41 8.54 13.19
N LEU A 114 -3.97 8.26 12.01
CA LEU A 114 -5.37 7.82 11.84
C LEU A 114 -6.41 8.70 12.59
N GLY A 115 -6.16 10.01 12.68
CA GLY A 115 -7.03 10.95 13.40
C GLY A 115 -6.90 10.92 14.93
N VAL A 116 -5.91 10.22 15.48
CA VAL A 116 -5.58 10.16 16.91
C VAL A 116 -4.21 10.77 17.16
N CYS A 117 -4.06 11.48 18.28
CA CYS A 117 -2.78 12.02 18.71
C CYS A 117 -1.98 10.98 19.50
N VAL A 118 -0.80 10.65 18.99
CA VAL A 118 0.11 9.66 19.58
C VAL A 118 1.42 10.34 19.93
N CYS A 119 2.05 9.99 21.04
CA CYS A 119 3.34 10.54 21.44
C CYS A 119 4.44 10.16 20.44
N LYS A 120 5.33 11.12 20.13
CA LYS A 120 6.51 10.90 19.30
C LYS A 120 7.50 9.94 19.96
N GLU A 121 8.45 9.44 19.19
CA GLU A 121 9.53 8.59 19.69
C GLU A 121 10.34 9.30 20.79
N GLY A 122 10.69 8.56 21.85
CA GLY A 122 11.32 9.11 23.07
C GLY A 122 10.34 9.78 24.05
N PHE A 123 9.05 9.84 23.73
CA PHE A 123 8.01 10.38 24.61
C PHE A 123 6.96 9.33 24.96
N ARG A 124 6.25 9.58 26.07
CA ARG A 124 5.15 8.77 26.57
C ARG A 124 3.95 9.59 26.99
N ALA A 125 2.77 9.01 26.89
CA ALA A 125 1.57 9.59 27.44
C ALA A 125 1.67 9.69 28.97
N THR A 126 1.16 10.79 29.53
CA THR A 126 0.89 10.91 30.95
C THR A 126 -0.21 9.93 31.37
N LEU A 127 -0.31 9.60 32.65
CA LEU A 127 -1.29 8.63 33.16
C LEU A 127 -2.76 9.02 32.91
N ASP A 128 -3.01 10.29 32.60
CA ASP A 128 -4.33 10.83 32.25
C ASP A 128 -4.54 10.95 30.73
N ASP A 129 -3.59 10.45 29.94
CA ASP A 129 -3.54 10.48 28.48
C ASP A 129 -3.65 11.90 27.88
N GLN A 130 -3.38 12.96 28.67
CA GLN A 130 -3.56 14.34 28.20
C GLN A 130 -2.34 14.89 27.47
N SER A 131 -1.13 14.45 27.83
CA SER A 131 0.11 15.04 27.32
C SER A 131 1.23 14.02 27.16
N CYS A 132 2.23 14.36 26.35
CA CYS A 132 3.41 13.57 26.09
C CYS A 132 4.60 14.14 26.86
N VAL A 133 5.20 13.31 27.71
CA VAL A 133 6.38 13.65 28.51
C VAL A 133 7.58 12.81 28.06
N PRO A 134 8.81 13.34 28.15
CA PRO A 134 10.01 12.55 27.85
C PRO A 134 10.04 11.28 28.70
N ILE A 135 10.46 10.18 28.10
CA ILE A 135 10.75 8.95 28.85
C ILE A 135 12.01 9.24 29.67
N ARG A 136 11.85 9.48 30.98
CA ARG A 136 12.98 9.60 31.91
C ARG A 136 13.50 8.21 32.23
N GLU A 137 14.82 8.05 32.29
CA GLU A 137 15.49 6.81 32.73
C GLU A 137 15.29 6.48 34.23
N ASP A 138 14.42 7.24 34.92
CA ASP A 138 14.11 7.00 36.32
C ASP A 138 13.40 5.64 36.45
N ARG A 139 14.10 4.70 37.11
CA ARG A 139 13.83 3.25 37.14
C ARG A 139 12.51 2.81 37.79
N ASP A 140 11.66 3.76 38.19
CA ASP A 140 10.49 3.49 39.04
C ASP A 140 9.16 3.81 38.36
N VAL A 141 9.15 4.07 37.05
CA VAL A 141 7.89 4.15 36.31
C VAL A 141 7.43 2.72 35.99
N GLU A 142 6.63 2.13 36.88
CA GLU A 142 5.76 1.00 36.54
C GLU A 142 4.74 1.45 35.48
N SER A 143 5.12 1.51 34.20
CA SER A 143 4.16 1.60 33.10
C SER A 143 3.66 0.20 32.79
N HIS A 144 2.60 -0.22 33.46
CA HIS A 144 1.87 -1.43 33.11
C HIS A 144 0.88 -1.10 32.01
N LEU A 145 1.32 -1.10 30.75
CA LEU A 145 0.36 -1.17 29.66
C LEU A 145 -0.47 -2.45 29.88
N SER A 146 -1.79 -2.35 29.93
CA SER A 146 -2.60 -3.57 29.98
C SER A 146 -2.34 -4.39 28.71
N VAL A 147 -2.45 -5.73 28.80
CA VAL A 147 -2.33 -6.62 27.63
C VAL A 147 -3.27 -6.16 26.50
N SER A 148 -4.49 -5.75 26.86
CA SER A 148 -5.46 -5.16 25.93
C SER A 148 -4.99 -3.83 25.32
N GLY A 149 -4.25 -3.02 26.08
CA GLY A 149 -3.64 -1.78 25.59
C GLY A 149 -2.56 -2.05 24.57
N ALA A 150 -1.64 -2.99 24.86
CA ALA A 150 -0.58 -3.40 23.93
C ALA A 150 -1.14 -3.99 22.64
N GLU A 151 -2.16 -4.84 22.76
CA GLU A 151 -2.86 -5.41 21.60
C GLU A 151 -3.48 -4.32 20.73
N LYS A 152 -4.18 -3.36 21.36
CA LYS A 152 -4.79 -2.23 20.66
C LYS A 152 -3.73 -1.36 19.98
N GLN A 153 -2.61 -1.09 20.64
CA GLN A 153 -1.51 -0.31 20.09
C GLN A 153 -0.89 -0.98 18.87
N PHE A 154 -0.56 -2.28 18.94
CA PHE A 154 0.00 -2.99 17.79
C PHE A 154 -0.96 -3.06 16.62
N ARG A 155 -2.23 -3.37 16.88
CA ARG A 155 -3.26 -3.38 15.83
C ARG A 155 -3.39 -1.99 15.20
N PHE A 156 -3.40 -0.94 16.01
CA PHE A 156 -3.46 0.44 15.53
C PHE A 156 -2.25 0.80 14.66
N MET A 157 -1.03 0.49 15.11
CA MET A 157 0.19 0.78 14.37
C MET A 157 0.27 0.00 13.06
N MET A 158 -0.13 -1.28 13.04
CA MET A 158 -0.25 -2.06 11.79
C MET A 158 -1.25 -1.42 10.83
N MET A 159 -2.42 -0.99 11.30
CA MET A 159 -3.40 -0.29 10.46
C MET A 159 -2.87 1.07 9.97
N ALA A 160 -2.10 1.78 10.80
CA ALA A 160 -1.49 3.06 10.43
C ALA A 160 -0.41 2.89 9.37
N GLY A 161 0.33 1.77 9.40
CA GLY A 161 1.26 1.40 8.34
C GLY A 161 0.57 0.96 7.06
N ALA A 162 -0.60 0.34 7.15
CA ALA A 162 -1.38 -0.12 6.00
C ALA A 162 -2.19 1.00 5.29
N VAL A 163 -1.98 2.26 5.69
CA VAL A 163 -2.55 3.44 5.00
C VAL A 163 -1.95 3.56 3.62
N GLU A 164 -2.79 3.98 2.66
CA GLU A 164 -2.37 4.32 1.30
C GLU A 164 -1.05 5.11 1.32
N PRO A 165 0.01 4.51 0.77
CA PRO A 165 1.29 5.12 0.66
C PRO A 165 1.13 6.55 0.07
N ASP A 166 0.43 6.72 -1.05
CA ASP A 166 0.15 8.00 -1.73
C ASP A 166 -0.17 9.20 -0.82
N VAL A 167 -0.90 8.95 0.28
CA VAL A 167 -1.31 9.96 1.28
C VAL A 167 -0.12 10.48 2.08
N MET A 168 0.91 9.65 2.27
CA MET A 168 2.07 9.92 3.09
C MET A 168 3.23 10.53 2.29
N SER A 169 3.58 10.00 1.12
CA SER A 169 4.82 10.39 0.42
C SER A 169 4.67 11.47 -0.64
N CYS A 170 3.49 11.59 -1.25
CA CYS A 170 3.30 12.41 -2.44
C CYS A 170 2.07 13.31 -2.32
N PRO A 171 2.18 14.46 -1.60
CA PRO A 171 1.12 15.45 -1.58
C PRO A 171 0.77 15.86 -3.01
N GLY A 172 -0.51 15.82 -3.38
CA GLY A 172 -0.95 16.06 -4.76
C GLY A 172 -1.27 14.80 -5.57
N SER A 173 -0.93 13.60 -5.10
CA SER A 173 -1.14 12.34 -5.83
C SER A 173 -2.63 12.09 -6.11
N GLN A 174 -3.51 12.37 -5.14
CA GLN A 174 -4.94 12.22 -5.31
C GLN A 174 -5.52 13.22 -6.31
N GLU A 175 -5.04 14.47 -6.29
CA GLU A 175 -5.41 15.50 -7.25
C GLU A 175 -4.95 15.13 -8.66
N GLU A 176 -3.75 14.56 -8.80
CA GLU A 176 -3.23 14.05 -10.06
C GLU A 176 -4.11 12.91 -10.61
N MET A 177 -4.48 11.94 -9.78
CA MET A 177 -5.39 10.85 -10.16
C MET A 177 -6.79 11.34 -10.52
N GLY A 178 -7.30 12.32 -9.79
CA GLY A 178 -8.57 12.99 -10.09
C GLY A 178 -8.51 13.73 -11.44
N GLY A 179 -7.40 14.40 -11.71
CA GLY A 179 -7.11 15.08 -12.98
C GLY A 179 -7.11 14.11 -14.16
N GLN A 180 -6.37 13.00 -14.04
CA GLN A 180 -6.34 11.94 -15.06
C GLN A 180 -7.73 11.35 -15.32
N THR A 181 -8.50 11.11 -14.26
CA THR A 181 -9.89 10.63 -14.39
C THR A 181 -10.78 11.61 -15.16
N TYR A 182 -10.60 12.91 -14.90
CA TYR A 182 -11.34 13.96 -15.61
C TYR A 182 -10.92 14.05 -17.08
N GLU A 183 -9.61 14.04 -17.35
CA GLU A 183 -9.04 14.04 -18.70
C GLU A 183 -9.57 12.84 -19.50
N ASP A 184 -9.51 11.64 -18.94
CA ASP A 184 -10.04 10.42 -19.55
C ASP A 184 -11.54 10.55 -19.88
N ALA A 185 -12.32 11.17 -18.98
CA ALA A 185 -13.74 11.39 -19.18
C ALA A 185 -14.07 12.36 -20.33
N ILE A 186 -13.17 13.29 -20.65
CA ILE A 186 -13.30 14.22 -21.79
C ILE A 186 -12.54 13.73 -23.04
N GLY A 187 -11.97 12.52 -23.00
CA GLY A 187 -11.26 11.90 -24.11
C GLY A 187 -9.82 12.40 -24.30
N ILE A 188 -9.28 13.14 -23.32
CA ILE A 188 -7.85 13.49 -23.26
C ILE A 188 -7.16 12.38 -22.48
N ARG A 189 -6.13 11.76 -23.05
CA ARG A 189 -5.43 10.66 -22.39
C ARG A 189 -4.03 11.09 -22.01
N VAL A 190 -3.74 11.05 -20.72
CA VAL A 190 -2.43 11.41 -20.17
C VAL A 190 -1.88 10.21 -19.41
N TYR A 191 -0.84 9.60 -19.99
CA TYR A 191 -0.08 8.50 -19.36
C TYR A 191 1.10 9.02 -18.53
N ASN A 192 1.25 10.34 -18.46
CA ASN A 192 2.29 10.94 -17.63
C ASN A 192 1.82 10.94 -16.19
N ILE A 193 2.61 10.34 -15.32
CA ILE A 193 2.48 10.45 -13.87
C ILE A 193 3.64 11.27 -13.30
N SER A 194 3.43 11.92 -12.16
CA SER A 194 4.50 12.68 -11.50
C SER A 194 5.65 11.79 -11.05
N LEU A 195 6.87 12.33 -10.98
CA LEU A 195 8.04 11.61 -10.49
C LEU A 195 7.83 11.01 -9.10
N CYS A 196 7.11 11.73 -8.24
CA CYS A 196 6.74 11.23 -6.92
C CYS A 196 5.88 9.96 -7.06
N ARG A 197 4.85 9.98 -7.92
CA ARG A 197 4.03 8.80 -8.25
C ARG A 197 4.81 7.64 -8.89
N ILE A 198 5.83 7.92 -9.68
CA ILE A 198 6.74 6.88 -10.20
C ILE A 198 7.49 6.19 -9.07
N ALA A 199 8.01 6.95 -8.10
CA ALA A 199 8.84 6.41 -7.02
C ALA A 199 8.07 5.49 -6.06
N ILE A 200 6.76 5.65 -6.03
CA ILE A 200 5.87 4.99 -5.08
C ILE A 200 5.15 3.76 -5.64
N GLN A 201 5.11 3.60 -6.97
CA GLN A 201 4.44 2.46 -7.62
C GLN A 201 4.85 1.10 -7.07
N ALA A 202 6.14 0.91 -6.75
CA ALA A 202 6.62 -0.37 -6.27
C ALA A 202 6.02 -0.77 -4.90
N TYR A 203 5.57 0.19 -4.09
CA TYR A 203 4.86 -0.06 -2.83
C TYR A 203 3.37 -0.34 -3.04
N HIS A 204 2.83 -0.03 -4.21
CA HIS A 204 1.52 -0.48 -4.68
C HIS A 204 1.60 -1.80 -5.45
N ALA A 205 2.73 -2.50 -5.36
CA ALA A 205 3.06 -3.66 -6.19
C ALA A 205 2.82 -3.41 -7.70
N SER A 206 2.89 -2.16 -8.16
CA SER A 206 2.78 -1.77 -9.56
C SER A 206 4.16 -1.83 -10.23
N PRO A 207 4.25 -2.34 -11.46
CA PRO A 207 5.42 -2.12 -12.32
C PRO A 207 5.66 -0.62 -12.54
N LEU A 208 6.87 -0.30 -13.01
CA LEU A 208 7.19 1.05 -13.48
C LEU A 208 6.29 1.46 -14.66
N PRO A 209 6.09 2.78 -14.89
CA PRO A 209 5.27 3.27 -15.99
C PRO A 209 5.76 2.75 -17.32
N LEU A 210 4.82 2.57 -18.24
CA LEU A 210 5.17 2.25 -19.61
C LEU A 210 5.75 3.50 -20.28
N VAL A 211 6.69 3.28 -21.20
CA VAL A 211 7.31 4.36 -21.97
C VAL A 211 6.96 4.23 -23.45
N SER A 212 6.80 5.37 -24.10
CA SER A 212 6.51 5.42 -25.52
C SER A 212 7.76 5.17 -26.37
N LEU A 213 7.57 4.73 -27.61
CA LEU A 213 8.66 4.43 -28.54
C LEU A 213 9.64 5.61 -28.73
N ASP A 214 9.16 6.85 -28.70
CA ASP A 214 9.98 8.06 -28.85
C ASP A 214 10.91 8.35 -27.66
N MET A 215 10.71 7.64 -26.53
CA MET A 215 11.63 7.68 -25.39
C MET A 215 12.78 6.68 -25.52
N LEU A 216 12.76 5.78 -26.52
CA LEU A 216 13.73 4.71 -26.69
C LEU A 216 14.74 5.04 -27.80
N ASP A 217 16.02 4.77 -27.53
CA ASP A 217 17.08 4.87 -28.54
C ASP A 217 17.14 3.59 -29.40
N ASP A 218 16.83 2.44 -28.79
CA ASP A 218 16.80 1.13 -29.44
C ASP A 218 15.37 0.62 -29.57
N ILE A 219 14.90 0.34 -30.79
CA ILE A 219 13.56 -0.24 -31.00
C ILE A 219 13.57 -1.70 -30.51
N PRO A 220 12.82 -2.05 -29.45
CA PRO A 220 12.85 -3.41 -28.92
C PRO A 220 12.24 -4.41 -29.89
N GLU A 221 12.78 -5.63 -29.88
CA GLU A 221 12.14 -6.75 -30.57
C GLU A 221 10.71 -6.91 -30.04
N HIS A 222 9.75 -6.96 -30.97
CA HIS A 222 8.36 -7.18 -30.62
C HIS A 222 8.19 -8.56 -30.00
N ASN A 223 7.46 -8.64 -28.89
CA ASN A 223 7.15 -9.89 -28.19
C ASN A 223 6.17 -10.82 -28.93
N GLY A 224 6.03 -10.67 -30.26
CA GLY A 224 5.15 -11.47 -31.11
C GLY A 224 3.66 -11.13 -31.01
N TYR A 225 3.25 -10.14 -30.20
CA TYR A 225 1.85 -9.71 -30.13
C TYR A 225 1.49 -8.78 -31.30
N THR A 226 1.16 -9.36 -32.46
CA THR A 226 0.74 -8.63 -33.68
C THR A 226 -0.69 -8.09 -33.63
N GLY A 227 -1.48 -8.47 -32.61
CA GLY A 227 -2.87 -8.04 -32.46
C GLY A 227 -3.06 -6.53 -32.23
N TYR A 228 -1.98 -5.78 -32.03
CA TYR A 228 -2.01 -4.37 -31.64
C TYR A 228 -1.27 -3.43 -32.60
N ASP A 229 -0.93 -3.87 -33.82
CA ASP A 229 -0.19 -3.04 -34.77
C ASP A 229 -0.90 -1.71 -35.10
N ASN A 230 -2.24 -1.69 -35.00
CA ASN A 230 -3.07 -0.51 -35.22
C ASN A 230 -3.27 0.37 -33.97
N TYR A 231 -2.59 0.09 -32.85
CA TYR A 231 -2.67 0.96 -31.68
C TYR A 231 -1.84 2.23 -31.89
N PRO A 232 -2.43 3.42 -31.68
CA PRO A 232 -1.71 4.68 -31.87
C PRO A 232 -0.56 4.85 -30.88
N LEU A 233 -0.65 4.22 -29.71
CA LEU A 233 0.37 4.27 -28.66
C LEU A 233 1.17 2.98 -28.68
N GLN A 234 2.45 3.11 -29.03
CA GLN A 234 3.43 2.03 -28.91
C GLN A 234 4.13 2.16 -27.57
N LEU A 235 3.67 1.40 -26.58
CA LEU A 235 4.19 1.43 -25.22
C LEU A 235 5.07 0.21 -24.94
N TYR A 236 6.12 0.42 -24.16
CA TYR A 236 7.11 -0.59 -23.79
C TYR A 236 7.31 -0.59 -22.28
N SER A 237 7.56 -1.77 -21.72
CA SER A 237 7.87 -1.89 -20.31
C SER A 237 9.33 -1.59 -20.04
N LEU A 238 9.62 -0.93 -18.93
CA LEU A 238 11.00 -0.74 -18.46
C LEU A 238 11.53 -1.95 -17.69
N MET A 239 10.68 -2.93 -17.39
CA MET A 239 11.06 -4.09 -16.59
C MET A 239 10.37 -5.38 -17.04
N THR A 240 11.00 -6.50 -16.75
CA THR A 240 10.41 -7.83 -16.93
C THR A 240 9.50 -8.21 -15.76
N LEU A 241 8.68 -9.26 -15.93
CA LEU A 241 7.91 -9.86 -14.85
C LEU A 241 8.80 -10.32 -13.69
N GLY A 242 9.97 -10.88 -13.99
CA GLY A 242 10.98 -11.26 -13.01
C GLY A 242 11.51 -10.07 -12.22
N GLN A 243 11.89 -8.98 -12.90
CA GLN A 243 12.35 -7.76 -12.24
C GLN A 243 11.27 -7.14 -11.35
N TRP A 244 10.02 -7.10 -11.81
CA TRP A 244 8.89 -6.61 -11.01
C TRP A 244 8.72 -7.44 -9.73
N ARG A 245 8.63 -8.78 -9.85
CA ARG A 245 8.46 -9.67 -8.69
C ARG A 245 9.61 -9.48 -7.71
N THR A 246 10.84 -9.50 -8.21
CA THR A 246 12.05 -9.29 -7.42
C THR A 246 11.98 -7.94 -6.69
N GLN A 247 11.64 -6.85 -7.37
CA GLN A 247 11.55 -5.52 -6.76
C GLN A 247 10.50 -5.46 -5.63
N VAL A 248 9.30 -6.01 -5.87
CA VAL A 248 8.20 -6.01 -4.88
C VAL A 248 8.58 -6.85 -3.65
N ILE A 249 9.18 -8.03 -3.85
CA ILE A 249 9.67 -8.88 -2.76
C ILE A 249 10.76 -8.17 -1.96
N MET A 250 11.74 -7.54 -2.63
CA MET A 250 12.81 -6.82 -1.94
C MET A 250 12.26 -5.72 -1.05
N ILE A 251 11.30 -4.92 -1.52
CA ILE A 251 10.69 -3.85 -0.72
C ILE A 251 10.06 -4.44 0.55
N MET A 252 9.27 -5.50 0.40
CA MET A 252 8.64 -6.16 1.54
C MET A 252 9.66 -6.81 2.49
N ALA A 253 10.70 -7.47 1.98
CA ALA A 253 11.76 -8.07 2.78
C ALA A 253 12.53 -7.00 3.58
N LYS A 254 12.74 -5.84 2.98
CA LYS A 254 13.41 -4.70 3.61
C LYS A 254 12.56 -4.08 4.73
N GLU A 255 11.24 -3.92 4.52
CA GLU A 255 10.31 -3.50 5.58
C GLU A 255 10.21 -4.55 6.69
N PHE A 256 10.24 -5.84 6.32
CA PHE A 256 10.23 -6.93 7.29
C PHE A 256 11.49 -6.93 8.17
N PHE A 257 12.67 -6.74 7.58
CA PHE A 257 13.93 -6.56 8.32
C PHE A 257 13.81 -5.48 9.40
N TYR A 258 13.35 -4.28 9.05
CA TYR A 258 13.15 -3.23 10.05
C TYR A 258 12.08 -3.58 11.07
N SER A 259 11.01 -4.25 10.63
CA SER A 259 9.92 -4.63 11.51
C SER A 259 10.38 -5.49 12.69
N VAL A 260 11.42 -6.30 12.49
CA VAL A 260 12.01 -7.18 13.52
C VAL A 260 13.23 -6.57 14.22
N SER A 261 14.00 -5.72 13.54
CA SER A 261 15.27 -5.18 14.04
C SER A 261 15.15 -3.84 14.79
N LEU A 262 14.09 -3.06 14.57
CA LEU A 262 13.93 -1.76 15.26
C LEU A 262 13.64 -1.95 16.77
N PRO A 263 14.22 -1.14 17.66
CA PRO A 263 13.97 -1.25 19.11
C PRO A 263 12.51 -0.96 19.49
N ASP A 264 11.87 0.02 18.85
CA ASP A 264 10.44 0.27 19.06
C ASP A 264 9.59 -0.76 18.33
N ALA A 265 8.96 -1.65 19.08
CA ALA A 265 8.06 -2.65 18.52
C ALA A 265 6.80 -2.04 17.90
N SER A 266 6.35 -0.86 18.35
CA SER A 266 5.20 -0.16 17.76
C SER A 266 5.52 0.32 16.35
N GLU A 267 6.70 0.92 16.16
CA GLU A 267 7.22 1.21 14.83
C GLU A 267 7.42 -0.09 14.02
N GLY A 268 7.94 -1.15 14.65
CA GLY A 268 8.04 -2.46 14.00
C GLY A 268 6.70 -2.97 13.47
N ALA A 269 5.63 -2.87 14.27
CA ALA A 269 4.27 -3.22 13.87
C ALA A 269 3.76 -2.33 12.72
N ARG A 270 4.11 -1.03 12.72
CA ARG A 270 3.81 -0.13 11.59
C ARG A 270 4.46 -0.60 10.30
N ARG A 271 5.71 -1.07 10.36
CA ARG A 271 6.44 -1.61 9.19
C ARG A 271 5.77 -2.87 8.63
N VAL A 272 5.25 -3.75 9.50
CA VAL A 272 4.40 -4.88 9.09
C VAL A 272 3.14 -4.37 8.37
N GLY A 273 2.56 -3.25 8.82
CA GLY A 273 1.48 -2.53 8.14
C GLY A 273 1.80 -2.13 6.70
N ILE A 274 2.95 -1.47 6.49
CA ILE A 274 3.40 -1.00 5.16
C ILE A 274 3.57 -2.19 4.21
N LEU A 275 4.27 -3.22 4.70
CA LEU A 275 4.48 -4.46 3.97
C LEU A 275 3.16 -5.11 3.58
N PHE A 276 2.20 -5.16 4.51
CA PHE A 276 0.88 -5.72 4.24
C PHE A 276 0.13 -4.93 3.18
N HIS A 277 0.22 -3.59 3.19
CA HIS A 277 -0.37 -2.77 2.13
C HIS A 277 0.16 -3.21 0.76
N THR A 278 1.49 -3.23 0.57
CA THR A 278 2.10 -3.69 -0.68
C THR A 278 1.70 -5.11 -1.08
N LEU A 279 1.65 -6.03 -0.11
CA LEU A 279 1.18 -7.38 -0.34
C LEU A 279 -0.29 -7.38 -0.81
N SER A 280 -1.16 -6.65 -0.13
CA SER A 280 -2.59 -6.63 -0.43
C SER A 280 -2.89 -5.99 -1.78
N ASP A 281 -2.12 -4.98 -2.20
CA ASP A 281 -2.19 -4.44 -3.56
C ASP A 281 -1.78 -5.49 -4.60
N SER A 282 -0.77 -6.31 -4.30
CA SER A 282 -0.40 -7.42 -5.18
C SER A 282 -1.49 -8.50 -5.34
N PHE A 283 -2.51 -8.48 -4.48
CA PHE A 283 -3.72 -9.30 -4.61
C PHE A 283 -4.90 -8.49 -5.15
N SER A 284 -4.95 -7.17 -4.96
CA SER A 284 -5.99 -6.34 -5.53
C SER A 284 -5.98 -6.45 -7.04
N ALA A 285 -7.16 -6.70 -7.61
CA ALA A 285 -7.31 -6.84 -9.05
C ALA A 285 -7.03 -5.52 -9.81
N SER A 286 -6.84 -4.41 -9.09
CA SER A 286 -6.43 -3.12 -9.63
C SER A 286 -4.95 -3.04 -10.01
N HIS A 287 -4.08 -3.83 -9.36
CA HIS A 287 -2.64 -3.85 -9.59
C HIS A 287 -2.14 -5.18 -10.10
N VAL A 288 -2.87 -6.27 -9.92
CA VAL A 288 -2.43 -7.58 -10.41
C VAL A 288 -3.61 -8.40 -10.92
N ILE A 289 -3.50 -8.88 -12.15
CA ILE A 289 -4.40 -9.91 -12.68
C ILE A 289 -3.82 -11.26 -12.31
N ARG A 290 -4.64 -12.08 -11.63
CA ARG A 290 -4.27 -13.44 -11.22
C ARG A 290 -5.08 -14.48 -11.98
N ARG A 291 -4.54 -15.70 -12.05
CA ARG A 291 -5.23 -16.91 -12.53
C ARG A 291 -5.22 -17.97 -11.44
N GLY A 292 -6.26 -18.78 -11.40
CA GLY A 292 -6.38 -19.91 -10.46
C GLY A 292 -7.67 -20.67 -10.71
N PHE A 293 -7.65 -21.99 -10.51
CA PHE A 293 -8.83 -22.85 -10.64
C PHE A 293 -9.53 -22.97 -9.30
N LEU A 294 -10.79 -22.54 -9.23
CA LEU A 294 -11.56 -22.46 -7.98
C LEU A 294 -12.41 -23.70 -7.68
N SER A 295 -12.39 -24.74 -8.51
CA SER A 295 -13.49 -25.72 -8.49
C SER A 295 -13.53 -26.64 -7.27
N ASP A 296 -12.41 -26.92 -6.58
CA ASP A 296 -12.36 -28.02 -5.59
C ASP A 296 -11.43 -27.79 -4.38
N MET A 297 -11.19 -26.54 -3.95
CA MET A 297 -10.22 -26.28 -2.86
C MET A 297 -10.89 -26.20 -1.47
N GLU A 298 -10.45 -27.05 -0.54
CA GLU A 298 -11.03 -27.19 0.79
C GLU A 298 -10.48 -26.18 1.82
N THR A 299 -9.26 -25.67 1.62
CA THR A 299 -8.57 -24.79 2.58
C THR A 299 -8.12 -23.47 1.96
N SER A 300 -8.03 -22.42 2.79
CA SER A 300 -7.53 -21.10 2.36
C SER A 300 -6.09 -21.16 1.84
N SER A 301 -5.22 -22.02 2.39
CA SER A 301 -3.83 -22.16 1.93
C SER A 301 -3.76 -22.72 0.51
N GLN A 302 -4.43 -23.84 0.22
CA GLN A 302 -4.45 -24.43 -1.13
C GLN A 302 -5.00 -23.44 -2.16
N LEU A 303 -6.08 -22.76 -1.80
CA LEU A 303 -6.71 -21.71 -2.61
C LEU A 303 -5.72 -20.60 -2.97
N CYS A 304 -5.02 -20.07 -1.99
CA CYS A 304 -4.14 -18.92 -2.17
C CYS A 304 -2.79 -19.28 -2.80
N GLU A 305 -2.34 -20.52 -2.65
CA GLU A 305 -1.15 -21.06 -3.33
C GLU A 305 -1.41 -21.33 -4.82
N ALA A 306 -2.64 -21.67 -5.19
CA ALA A 306 -3.02 -21.88 -6.58
C ALA A 306 -3.20 -20.57 -7.38
N MET A 307 -3.18 -19.42 -6.71
CA MET A 307 -3.30 -18.12 -7.36
C MET A 307 -1.96 -17.61 -7.86
N VAL A 308 -1.75 -17.74 -9.16
CA VAL A 308 -0.55 -17.24 -9.84
C VAL A 308 -0.82 -15.85 -10.42
N VAL A 309 0.18 -14.98 -10.33
CA VAL A 309 0.24 -13.69 -11.01
C VAL A 309 0.32 -13.95 -12.51
N PHE A 310 -0.65 -13.40 -13.24
CA PHE A 310 -0.68 -13.45 -14.70
C PHE A 310 -0.15 -12.16 -15.32
N ASN A 311 -0.59 -11.00 -14.82
CA ASN A 311 -0.15 -9.71 -15.33
C ASN A 311 -0.20 -8.64 -14.24
N PRO A 312 0.93 -8.09 -13.80
CA PRO A 312 0.93 -6.90 -12.96
C PRO A 312 0.52 -5.69 -13.80
N ILE A 313 -0.38 -4.88 -13.28
CA ILE A 313 -0.99 -3.71 -13.90
C ILE A 313 -0.19 -2.48 -13.51
N SER A 314 0.16 -1.67 -14.52
CA SER A 314 0.86 -0.41 -14.27
C SER A 314 -0.12 0.73 -14.01
N MET A 315 0.13 1.54 -12.98
CA MET A 315 -0.79 2.61 -12.54
C MET A 315 -0.96 3.76 -13.55
N ASP A 316 -0.05 3.93 -14.50
CA ASP A 316 -0.15 4.95 -15.57
C ASP A 316 -1.20 4.60 -16.63
N VAL A 317 -1.62 3.33 -16.70
CA VAL A 317 -2.57 2.82 -17.71
C VAL A 317 -3.82 2.21 -17.08
N VAL A 318 -4.03 2.39 -15.78
CA VAL A 318 -5.21 1.87 -15.07
C VAL A 318 -6.36 2.88 -15.08
N ASN A 319 -7.57 2.40 -15.31
CA ASN A 319 -8.79 3.16 -15.13
C ASN A 319 -9.05 3.32 -13.63
N TRP A 320 -8.93 4.55 -13.15
CA TRP A 320 -9.09 4.88 -11.73
C TRP A 320 -10.41 4.38 -11.13
N LEU A 321 -11.54 4.54 -11.82
CA LEU A 321 -12.85 4.09 -11.31
C LEU A 321 -12.90 2.57 -11.11
N ARG A 322 -12.19 1.81 -11.95
CA ARG A 322 -12.07 0.36 -11.84
C ARG A 322 -11.10 -0.04 -10.74
N HIS A 323 -10.00 0.69 -10.60
CA HIS A 323 -9.03 0.50 -9.52
C HIS A 323 -9.70 0.69 -8.15
N VAL A 324 -10.36 1.82 -7.91
CA VAL A 324 -11.10 2.08 -6.65
C VAL A 324 -12.15 1.01 -6.37
N SER A 325 -12.84 0.52 -7.41
CA SER A 325 -13.83 -0.55 -7.24
C SER A 325 -13.20 -1.89 -6.89
N ALA A 326 -11.99 -2.18 -7.37
CA ALA A 326 -11.27 -3.41 -7.06
C ALA A 326 -10.66 -3.35 -5.66
N ASP A 327 -10.11 -2.20 -5.24
CA ASP A 327 -9.57 -2.02 -3.88
C ASP A 327 -10.67 -2.00 -2.82
N ALA A 328 -11.93 -1.80 -3.19
CA ALA A 328 -13.08 -1.93 -2.28
C ALA A 328 -13.68 -3.35 -2.22
N SER A 329 -13.14 -4.31 -2.98
CA SER A 329 -13.77 -5.63 -3.14
C SER A 329 -13.34 -6.65 -2.08
N ARG A 330 -14.32 -7.21 -1.35
CA ARG A 330 -14.09 -8.31 -0.39
C ARG A 330 -14.18 -9.67 -1.07
N ASP A 331 -13.38 -9.86 -2.12
CA ASP A 331 -13.43 -11.05 -2.96
C ASP A 331 -12.42 -12.12 -2.50
N ILE A 332 -12.12 -13.06 -3.39
CA ILE A 332 -11.20 -14.16 -3.13
C ILE A 332 -9.76 -13.67 -2.95
N TYR A 333 -9.36 -12.59 -3.63
CA TYR A 333 -8.03 -12.04 -3.54
C TYR A 333 -7.80 -11.35 -2.20
N TRP A 334 -8.81 -10.62 -1.71
CA TRP A 334 -8.80 -10.06 -0.36
C TRP A 334 -8.60 -11.14 0.72
N ARG A 335 -9.24 -12.31 0.58
CA ARG A 335 -9.05 -13.43 1.50
C ARG A 335 -7.60 -13.95 1.46
N CYS A 336 -6.99 -14.00 0.28
CA CYS A 336 -5.60 -14.42 0.14
C CYS A 336 -4.60 -13.40 0.66
N ALA A 337 -4.85 -12.11 0.47
CA ALA A 337 -4.09 -11.07 1.13
C ALA A 337 -4.14 -11.22 2.66
N ALA A 338 -5.33 -11.42 3.24
CA ALA A 338 -5.49 -11.64 4.68
C ALA A 338 -4.80 -12.93 5.17
N PHE A 339 -4.86 -14.01 4.39
CA PHE A 339 -4.17 -15.27 4.68
C PHE A 339 -2.65 -15.08 4.77
N TYR A 340 -2.02 -14.57 3.71
CA TYR A 340 -0.58 -14.32 3.73
C TYR A 340 -0.19 -13.25 4.76
N GLY A 341 -1.04 -12.24 4.99
CA GLY A 341 -0.85 -11.29 6.08
C GLY A 341 -0.79 -11.95 7.47
N ALA A 342 -1.60 -12.99 7.71
CA ALA A 342 -1.54 -13.76 8.95
C ALA A 342 -0.21 -14.52 9.07
N GLU A 343 0.28 -15.11 7.97
CA GLU A 343 1.61 -15.75 7.93
C GLU A 343 2.73 -14.77 8.30
N ILE A 344 2.67 -13.54 7.79
CA ILE A 344 3.63 -12.47 8.07
C ILE A 344 3.58 -12.07 9.54
N VAL A 345 2.38 -11.81 10.08
CA VAL A 345 2.22 -11.41 11.50
C VAL A 345 2.71 -12.52 12.42
N ARG A 346 2.48 -13.78 12.06
CA ARG A 346 2.99 -14.93 12.83
C ARG A 346 4.52 -14.94 12.84
N LEU A 347 5.16 -14.90 11.67
CA LEU A 347 6.61 -14.92 11.56
C LEU A 347 7.26 -13.72 12.27
N TRP A 348 6.70 -12.52 12.10
CA TRP A 348 7.14 -11.32 12.80
C TRP A 348 7.08 -11.49 14.33
N SER A 349 5.97 -11.99 14.85
CA SER A 349 5.80 -12.17 16.30
C SER A 349 6.77 -13.21 16.88
N GLN A 350 7.05 -14.28 16.13
CA GLN A 350 8.05 -15.29 16.50
C GLN A 350 9.46 -14.71 16.53
N ALA A 351 9.84 -13.96 15.49
CA ALA A 351 11.13 -13.30 15.42
C ALA A 351 11.34 -12.32 16.58
N ARG A 352 10.31 -11.52 16.89
CA ARG A 352 10.37 -10.56 18.01
C ARG A 352 10.49 -11.25 19.37
N LEU A 353 9.82 -12.38 19.57
CA LEU A 353 9.99 -13.20 20.78
C LEU A 353 11.40 -13.79 20.91
N GLY A 354 11.97 -14.22 19.79
CA GLY A 354 13.32 -14.79 19.74
C GLY A 354 14.43 -13.79 20.02
N GLN A 355 14.12 -12.48 20.06
CA GLN A 355 15.09 -11.39 20.19
C GLN A 355 16.23 -11.54 19.18
N VAL A 356 15.93 -11.39 17.89
CA VAL A 356 16.93 -11.51 16.85
C VAL A 356 18.06 -10.49 17.05
N ARG A 357 19.31 -10.98 17.18
CA ARG A 357 20.48 -10.18 17.57
C ARG A 357 21.69 -10.29 16.64
N THR A 358 21.68 -11.21 15.69
CA THR A 358 22.80 -11.40 14.77
C THR A 358 22.33 -11.35 13.33
N VAL A 359 23.24 -10.97 12.43
CA VAL A 359 22.96 -10.87 11.00
C VAL A 359 22.59 -12.23 10.40
N GLU A 360 23.19 -13.33 10.89
CA GLU A 360 22.88 -14.68 10.41
C GLU A 360 21.43 -15.06 10.70
N VAL A 361 20.95 -14.83 11.92
CA VAL A 361 19.56 -15.14 12.28
C VAL A 361 18.57 -14.25 11.54
N ILE A 362 18.93 -12.98 11.26
CA ILE A 362 18.11 -12.10 10.42
C ILE A 362 18.04 -12.64 8.99
N ASN A 363 19.17 -13.04 8.41
CA ASN A 363 19.21 -13.53 7.03
C ASN A 363 18.46 -14.86 6.88
N ASP A 364 18.60 -15.79 7.82
CA ASP A 364 17.79 -17.02 7.86
C ASP A 364 16.29 -16.71 7.91
N LEU A 365 15.90 -15.69 8.70
CA LEU A 365 14.52 -15.24 8.81
C LEU A 365 14.03 -14.58 7.50
N LEU A 366 14.88 -13.79 6.83
CA LEU A 366 14.58 -13.18 5.54
C LEU A 366 14.43 -14.22 4.43
N ASP A 367 15.22 -15.29 4.48
CA ASP A 367 15.10 -16.42 3.55
C ASP A 367 13.76 -17.12 3.72
N HIS A 368 13.38 -17.44 4.97
CA HIS A 368 12.07 -18.03 5.28
C HIS A 368 10.91 -17.11 4.86
N PHE A 369 11.00 -15.83 5.20
CA PHE A 369 10.01 -14.83 4.80
C PHE A 369 9.86 -14.73 3.26
N THR A 370 10.99 -14.72 2.55
CA THR A 370 11.01 -14.61 1.09
C THR A 370 10.48 -15.87 0.43
N GLN A 371 11.02 -17.03 0.78
CA GLN A 371 10.72 -18.29 0.09
C GLN A 371 9.35 -18.84 0.47
N ASP A 372 9.03 -18.88 1.75
CA ASP A 372 7.86 -19.62 2.24
C ASP A 372 6.59 -18.77 2.25
N ILE A 373 6.71 -17.44 2.18
CA ILE A 373 5.57 -16.53 2.13
C ILE A 373 5.54 -15.80 0.78
N LEU A 374 6.53 -14.95 0.49
CA LEU A 374 6.42 -14.01 -0.62
C LEU A 374 6.51 -14.66 -2.01
N CYS A 375 7.42 -15.60 -2.22
CA CYS A 375 7.57 -16.30 -3.49
C CYS A 375 6.34 -17.16 -3.83
N ARG A 376 5.62 -17.66 -2.83
CA ARG A 376 4.34 -18.36 -3.01
C ARG A 376 3.22 -17.38 -3.34
N ALA A 377 3.12 -16.29 -2.57
CA ALA A 377 2.13 -15.23 -2.77
C ALA A 377 2.26 -14.51 -4.13
N LEU A 378 3.48 -14.39 -4.66
CA LEU A 378 3.81 -13.70 -5.90
C LEU A 378 4.32 -14.66 -6.98
N SER A 379 3.89 -15.92 -6.92
CA SER A 379 4.21 -16.90 -7.96
C SER A 379 3.72 -16.40 -9.33
N ILE A 380 4.55 -16.50 -10.36
CA ILE A 380 4.21 -16.10 -11.74
C ILE A 380 4.20 -17.37 -12.58
N ASP A 381 3.14 -17.56 -13.36
CA ASP A 381 3.05 -18.64 -14.33
C ASP A 381 3.62 -18.20 -15.69
N GLY A 382 4.70 -18.86 -16.11
CA GLY A 382 5.31 -18.68 -17.42
C GLY A 382 6.66 -17.95 -17.41
N ASP A 383 6.96 -17.30 -18.52
CA ASP A 383 8.25 -16.68 -18.79
C ASP A 383 8.44 -15.36 -18.03
N LEU A 384 9.36 -15.35 -17.06
CA LEU A 384 9.73 -14.18 -16.26
C LEU A 384 10.38 -13.06 -17.10
N GLY A 385 10.86 -13.36 -18.31
CA GLY A 385 11.43 -12.38 -19.24
C GLY A 385 10.37 -11.54 -19.97
N LYS A 386 9.09 -11.87 -19.86
CA LYS A 386 8.00 -11.08 -20.46
C LYS A 386 7.90 -9.68 -19.86
N PRO A 387 7.38 -8.70 -20.60
CA PRO A 387 7.20 -7.35 -20.08
C PRO A 387 6.18 -7.32 -18.95
N ALA A 388 6.50 -6.59 -17.87
CA ALA A 388 5.54 -6.28 -16.82
C ALA A 388 4.74 -5.01 -17.15
N GLY A 389 3.57 -4.85 -16.54
CA GLY A 389 2.73 -3.66 -16.68
C GLY A 389 1.61 -3.84 -17.69
N GLY A 390 1.11 -2.71 -18.19
CA GLY A 390 -0.11 -2.70 -18.98
C GLY A 390 -1.38 -2.84 -18.13
N ALA A 391 -2.51 -3.01 -18.80
CA ALA A 391 -3.81 -3.23 -18.20
C ALA A 391 -4.70 -3.98 -19.19
N SER A 392 -5.48 -4.95 -18.69
CA SER A 392 -6.48 -5.62 -19.52
C SER A 392 -7.58 -4.66 -19.97
N SER A 393 -8.43 -5.07 -20.91
CA SER A 393 -9.55 -4.27 -21.40
C SER A 393 -10.59 -3.93 -20.33
N TYR A 394 -10.54 -4.55 -19.15
CA TYR A 394 -11.42 -4.18 -18.04
C TYR A 394 -10.80 -3.09 -17.15
N TYR A 395 -9.48 -3.13 -16.98
CA TYR A 395 -8.73 -2.25 -16.08
C TYR A 395 -8.03 -1.09 -16.79
N SER A 396 -7.94 -1.12 -18.12
CA SER A 396 -7.21 -0.13 -18.90
C SER A 396 -7.88 1.24 -18.86
N SER A 397 -7.12 2.33 -18.81
CA SER A 397 -7.64 3.71 -18.96
C SER A 397 -8.35 3.92 -20.31
N ASP A 398 -8.03 3.11 -21.32
CA ASP A 398 -8.75 3.07 -22.59
C ASP A 398 -10.15 2.41 -22.50
N SER A 399 -10.51 1.88 -21.34
CA SER A 399 -11.78 1.22 -21.10
C SER A 399 -12.86 2.25 -20.80
N VAL A 400 -13.73 2.51 -21.76
CA VAL A 400 -14.96 3.25 -21.49
C VAL A 400 -15.94 2.29 -20.80
N PRO A 401 -16.44 2.59 -19.60
CA PRO A 401 -17.52 1.82 -18.99
C PRO A 401 -18.65 1.70 -20.03
N TRP A 402 -19.18 0.49 -20.25
CA TRP A 402 -20.29 0.21 -21.19
C TRP A 402 -19.95 0.14 -22.67
N SER A 403 -18.73 0.47 -23.09
CA SER A 403 -18.36 0.33 -24.50
C SER A 403 -17.91 -1.10 -24.83
N PRO A 404 -18.44 -1.73 -25.90
CA PRO A 404 -17.86 -2.97 -26.42
C PRO A 404 -16.46 -2.76 -27.00
N HIS A 405 -16.00 -1.50 -27.09
CA HIS A 405 -14.69 -1.11 -27.59
C HIS A 405 -13.67 -0.85 -26.47
N SER A 406 -13.89 -1.34 -25.24
CA SER A 406 -12.82 -1.33 -24.25
C SER A 406 -11.63 -2.13 -24.77
N ARG A 407 -10.44 -1.52 -24.69
CA ARG A 407 -9.23 -2.10 -25.24
C ARG A 407 -8.17 -2.22 -24.16
N PRO A 408 -7.40 -3.32 -24.15
CA PRO A 408 -6.28 -3.44 -23.24
C PRO A 408 -5.16 -2.50 -23.70
N ILE A 409 -4.38 -2.01 -22.75
CA ILE A 409 -3.11 -1.34 -23.01
C ILE A 409 -2.03 -2.31 -22.55
N LEU A 410 -1.38 -3.01 -23.47
CA LEU A 410 -0.32 -3.97 -23.12
C LEU A 410 1.01 -3.49 -23.70
N PRO A 411 2.13 -3.70 -22.98
CA PRO A 411 3.46 -3.40 -23.52
C PRO A 411 3.76 -4.28 -24.74
N ARG A 412 4.31 -3.68 -25.80
CA ARG A 412 4.76 -4.36 -27.03
C ARG A 412 6.05 -5.16 -26.85
N GLY A 413 6.79 -4.87 -25.78
CA GLY A 413 8.06 -5.47 -25.46
C GLY A 413 8.65 -4.87 -24.20
N VAL A 414 9.87 -5.25 -23.90
CA VAL A 414 10.69 -4.67 -22.84
C VAL A 414 11.71 -3.75 -23.50
N ALA A 415 11.88 -2.52 -23.01
CA ALA A 415 12.93 -1.62 -23.46
C ALA A 415 14.32 -2.30 -23.43
N SER A 416 15.33 -1.80 -24.13
CA SER A 416 16.70 -2.28 -23.91
C SER A 416 17.15 -1.98 -22.47
N GLU A 417 18.09 -2.75 -21.90
CA GLU A 417 18.62 -2.43 -20.55
C GLU A 417 19.21 -1.03 -20.50
N ARG A 418 19.90 -0.63 -21.57
CA ARG A 418 20.47 0.71 -21.73
C ARG A 418 19.41 1.81 -21.68
N ASP A 419 18.31 1.66 -22.42
CA ASP A 419 17.22 2.64 -22.41
C ASP A 419 16.52 2.68 -21.05
N ALA A 420 16.26 1.51 -20.47
CA ALA A 420 15.65 1.42 -19.14
C ALA A 420 16.50 2.13 -18.09
N ASP A 421 17.81 1.85 -18.04
CA ASP A 421 18.74 2.48 -17.12
C ASP A 421 18.83 3.99 -17.34
N ARG A 422 18.90 4.46 -18.59
CA ARG A 422 18.92 5.89 -18.92
C ARG A 422 17.67 6.61 -18.42
N ILE A 423 16.49 6.04 -18.67
CA ILE A 423 15.20 6.63 -18.27
C ILE A 423 15.06 6.64 -16.75
N ILE A 424 15.33 5.51 -16.10
CA ILE A 424 15.26 5.37 -14.63
C ILE A 424 16.27 6.32 -13.97
N GLN A 425 17.47 6.47 -14.52
CA GLN A 425 18.46 7.42 -14.02
C GLN A 425 17.97 8.87 -14.15
N GLY A 426 17.31 9.21 -15.26
CA GLY A 426 16.65 10.51 -15.42
C GLY A 426 15.60 10.76 -14.33
N TRP A 427 14.78 9.75 -14.00
CA TRP A 427 13.81 9.84 -12.91
C TRP A 427 14.47 9.99 -11.54
N ARG A 428 15.57 9.28 -11.26
CA ARG A 428 16.33 9.43 -10.02
C ARG A 428 16.85 10.85 -9.84
N LEU A 429 17.44 11.44 -10.88
CA LEU A 429 17.91 12.84 -10.85
C LEU A 429 16.75 13.81 -10.66
N GLY A 430 15.61 13.58 -11.31
CA GLY A 430 14.41 14.37 -11.13
C GLY A 430 13.84 14.26 -9.70
N LEU A 431 13.85 13.07 -9.11
CA LEU A 431 13.43 12.82 -7.72
C LEU A 431 14.34 13.51 -6.72
N GLU A 432 15.66 13.47 -6.94
CA GLU A 432 16.63 14.19 -6.12
C GLU A 432 16.41 15.72 -6.20
N ALA A 433 16.19 16.26 -7.40
CA ALA A 433 15.84 17.66 -7.59
C ALA A 433 14.52 18.02 -6.89
N TYR A 434 13.47 17.19 -7.05
CA TYR A 434 12.20 17.39 -6.38
C TYR A 434 12.35 17.38 -4.85
N ARG A 435 13.10 16.41 -4.30
CA ARG A 435 13.46 16.35 -2.87
C ARG A 435 14.13 17.63 -2.39
N SER A 436 15.04 18.20 -3.17
CA SER A 436 15.75 19.42 -2.77
C SER A 436 14.86 20.67 -2.70
N THR A 437 13.67 20.62 -3.31
CA THR A 437 12.77 21.79 -3.44
C THR A 437 11.47 21.65 -2.64
N THR A 438 11.06 20.44 -2.29
CA THR A 438 9.83 20.20 -1.51
C THR A 438 10.00 20.62 -0.05
N SER A 439 8.92 21.05 0.58
CA SER A 439 8.89 21.36 2.02
C SER A 439 8.95 20.10 2.90
N SER A 440 8.82 18.91 2.32
CA SER A 440 8.83 17.63 3.03
C SER A 440 9.73 16.60 2.35
N PRO A 441 11.06 16.85 2.25
CA PRO A 441 11.99 15.99 1.51
C PRO A 441 12.03 14.55 2.02
N ALA A 442 11.81 14.36 3.31
CA ALA A 442 11.76 13.06 3.97
C ALA A 442 10.58 12.17 3.58
N ARG A 443 9.53 12.76 3.00
CA ARG A 443 8.35 12.02 2.52
C ARG A 443 8.59 11.42 1.15
N VAL A 444 9.53 11.96 0.38
CA VAL A 444 9.77 11.51 -0.99
C VAL A 444 10.84 10.41 -0.97
N PRO A 445 10.64 9.25 -1.61
CA PRO A 445 11.66 8.20 -1.68
C PRO A 445 12.98 8.70 -2.29
N SER A 446 14.14 8.32 -1.73
CA SER A 446 15.46 8.73 -2.27
C SER A 446 15.96 7.85 -3.40
N THR A 447 15.42 6.64 -3.54
CA THR A 447 15.91 5.68 -4.52
C THR A 447 14.78 5.04 -5.29
N LEU A 448 14.97 4.94 -6.59
CA LEU A 448 14.21 4.07 -7.48
C LEU A 448 15.11 2.93 -7.92
N ARG A 449 15.21 1.86 -7.12
CA ARG A 449 16.08 0.71 -7.42
C ARG A 449 15.35 -0.27 -8.31
N VAL A 450 15.96 -0.60 -9.45
CA VAL A 450 15.57 -1.70 -10.34
C VAL A 450 16.80 -2.60 -10.45
N LEU A 451 16.62 -3.90 -10.26
CA LEU A 451 17.71 -4.87 -10.36
C LEU A 451 17.94 -5.31 -11.80
N ALA A 452 19.06 -5.98 -12.06
CA ALA A 452 19.34 -6.60 -13.35
C ALA A 452 18.29 -7.67 -13.70
N ARG A 453 18.09 -7.91 -15.01
CA ARG A 453 17.01 -8.77 -15.53
C ARG A 453 17.14 -10.24 -15.16
N ASP A 454 18.35 -10.69 -14.91
CA ASP A 454 18.71 -12.06 -14.56
C ASP A 454 18.58 -12.36 -13.06
N VAL A 455 18.28 -11.35 -12.23
CA VAL A 455 18.11 -11.53 -10.80
C VAL A 455 16.68 -11.95 -10.46
N ASP A 456 16.54 -13.20 -10.01
CA ASP A 456 15.31 -13.74 -9.44
C ASP A 456 15.50 -14.02 -7.95
N VAL A 457 14.93 -13.18 -7.11
CA VAL A 457 15.03 -13.32 -5.65
C VAL A 457 14.42 -14.62 -5.12
N CYS A 458 13.52 -15.26 -5.86
CA CYS A 458 12.99 -16.57 -5.50
C CYS A 458 13.97 -17.71 -5.81
N ALA A 459 14.94 -17.49 -6.70
CA ALA A 459 16.02 -18.43 -6.95
C ALA A 459 17.27 -18.13 -6.09
N THR A 460 17.50 -16.86 -5.77
CA THR A 460 18.64 -16.38 -4.98
C THR A 460 18.20 -15.41 -3.88
N PRO A 461 17.65 -15.93 -2.75
CA PRO A 461 17.14 -15.09 -1.68
C PRO A 461 18.24 -14.26 -0.97
N GLU A 462 19.52 -14.60 -1.17
CA GLU A 462 20.67 -13.87 -0.64
C GLU A 462 20.73 -12.41 -1.12
N VAL A 463 20.02 -12.08 -2.20
CA VAL A 463 19.85 -10.70 -2.68
C VAL A 463 19.12 -9.82 -1.66
N ASN A 464 18.33 -10.42 -0.76
CA ASN A 464 17.65 -9.75 0.36
C ASN A 464 18.49 -9.69 1.64
N HIS A 465 19.64 -10.36 1.70
CA HIS A 465 20.45 -10.41 2.91
C HIS A 465 20.93 -9.00 3.30
N VAL A 466 20.97 -8.79 4.60
CA VAL A 466 21.48 -7.55 5.20
C VAL A 466 22.88 -7.76 5.75
N SER A 467 23.62 -6.67 5.90
CA SER A 467 24.94 -6.67 6.53
C SER A 467 24.86 -6.40 8.03
N GLU A 468 25.95 -6.66 8.74
CA GLU A 468 26.10 -6.27 10.15
C GLU A 468 25.93 -4.74 10.34
N ALA A 469 26.37 -3.93 9.36
CA ALA A 469 26.21 -2.49 9.41
C ALA A 469 24.73 -2.07 9.32
N ASP A 470 23.93 -2.77 8.52
CA ASP A 470 22.49 -2.52 8.41
C ASP A 470 21.78 -2.86 9.73
N LEU A 471 22.12 -3.99 10.34
CA LEU A 471 21.57 -4.40 11.63
C LEU A 471 21.94 -3.41 12.74
N GLN A 472 23.19 -2.96 12.80
CA GLN A 472 23.63 -1.94 13.74
C GLN A 472 22.88 -0.62 13.54
N PHE A 473 22.70 -0.20 12.28
CA PHE A 473 21.93 1.00 11.94
C PHE A 473 20.47 0.89 12.40
N ALA A 474 19.80 -0.23 12.12
CA ALA A 474 18.43 -0.50 12.57
C ALA A 474 18.30 -0.57 14.09
N SER A 475 19.26 -1.20 14.78
CA SER A 475 19.24 -1.35 16.25
C SER A 475 19.33 -0.01 16.99
N GLN A 476 19.85 1.03 16.32
CA GLN A 476 19.88 2.41 16.82
C GLN A 476 18.54 3.14 16.61
N GLY A 477 17.49 2.46 16.14
CA GLY A 477 16.21 3.08 15.79
C GLY A 477 16.23 3.85 14.48
N ARG A 478 17.26 3.67 13.65
CA ARG A 478 17.41 4.41 12.39
C ARG A 478 16.86 3.59 11.23
N VAL A 479 16.24 4.28 10.27
CA VAL A 479 15.76 3.73 8.99
C VAL A 479 16.43 4.51 7.86
N THR A 480 16.76 3.87 6.72
CA THR A 480 17.39 4.66 5.64
C THR A 480 16.39 5.67 5.07
N PRO A 481 16.85 6.73 4.40
CA PRO A 481 15.95 7.71 3.77
C PRO A 481 15.16 7.16 2.57
N ASP A 482 15.50 5.96 2.08
CA ASP A 482 14.90 5.35 0.89
C ASP A 482 13.52 4.75 1.15
N TYR A 483 13.06 4.83 2.39
CA TYR A 483 11.83 4.22 2.85
C TYR A 483 10.78 5.28 3.08
N TRP A 484 9.53 4.87 2.80
CA TRP A 484 8.44 5.78 2.51
C TRP A 484 8.16 6.87 3.51
N VAL A 485 8.46 6.67 4.79
CA VAL A 485 8.37 7.77 5.73
C VAL A 485 9.34 7.52 6.87
N ASP A 486 10.42 8.31 6.90
CA ASP A 486 11.10 8.60 8.15
C ASP A 486 10.25 9.65 8.91
N TRP A 487 9.21 9.18 9.62
CA TRP A 487 8.36 10.07 10.44
C TRP A 487 9.16 10.80 11.53
N SER A 488 10.33 10.26 11.92
CA SER A 488 11.22 10.93 12.87
C SER A 488 11.77 12.25 12.32
N SER A 489 11.81 12.41 11.00
CA SER A 489 12.35 13.58 10.31
C SER A 489 11.28 14.60 9.86
N SER A 490 9.98 14.34 10.04
CA SER A 490 8.93 15.38 9.98
C SER A 490 8.97 16.36 11.19
N VAL A 491 10.18 16.58 11.69
CA VAL A 491 10.55 17.55 12.71
C VAL A 491 11.05 18.79 11.97
N VAL A 492 10.13 19.69 11.62
CA VAL A 492 10.32 21.16 11.64
C VAL A 492 9.00 21.80 12.00
#